data_AF-D3PC90-F1
#
_entry.id   AF-D3PC90-F1
#
_cell.length_a   1.000
_cell.length_b   1.000
_cell.length_c   1.000
_cell.angle_alpha   90.00
_cell.angle_beta   90.00
_cell.angle_gamma   90.00
#
_symmetry.space_group_name_H-M   'P 1'
#
loop_
_entity.id
_entity.type
_entity.pdbx_description
1 polymer ?
#
loop_
_entity_poly.entity_id
_entity_poly.type
_entity_poly.pdbx_seq_one_letter_code
_entity_poly.pdbx_strand_id
1 'polypeptide(L)'
;MHTYIYRFIAYMMISLGLGIIVLFGEIKLNYTISIVAYTLSSFLILYGYFFLKKSYSKRKGIGLNPRWLAKMGDIIFIISLSFAAYSALAWGIDTIFHTKIYLYDTEPMVLQVVAMFWLPSAAITAFFISNIDTQSIEIDRNGIIIQYPEGVKEIKWENLNRICLKDTKTIIGGEDWATSRRMQTKLSFITNDNMINIFEPSLKKTKKQIIQLLYNYAPDRLHDDITLIGKDW
;
A
#
# COMPACT_ATOMS: atom_id res chain seq x y z
N MET A 1 -10.63 -1.75 -6.28
CA MET A 1 -11.18 -2.06 -4.93
C MET A 1 -10.71 -3.42 -4.38
N HIS A 2 -10.58 -4.48 -5.19
CA HIS A 2 -10.21 -5.82 -4.69
C HIS A 2 -8.80 -5.94 -4.07
N THR A 3 -7.79 -5.20 -4.55
CA THR A 3 -6.41 -5.29 -4.02
C THR A 3 -6.32 -4.99 -2.52
N TYR A 4 -7.01 -3.94 -2.08
CA TYR A 4 -7.04 -3.51 -0.68
C TYR A 4 -7.59 -4.59 0.24
N ILE A 5 -8.76 -5.12 -0.12
CA ILE A 5 -9.45 -6.16 0.66
C ILE A 5 -8.56 -7.40 0.76
N TYR A 6 -7.93 -7.82 -0.35
CA TYR A 6 -7.02 -8.97 -0.32
C TYR A 6 -5.80 -8.73 0.57
N ARG A 7 -5.17 -7.54 0.53
CA ARG A 7 -4.05 -7.24 1.44
C ARG A 7 -4.50 -7.19 2.89
N PHE A 8 -5.65 -6.57 3.19
CA PHE A 8 -6.19 -6.52 4.54
C PHE A 8 -6.43 -7.92 5.10
N ILE A 9 -7.12 -8.79 4.36
CA ILE A 9 -7.34 -10.18 4.77
C ILE A 9 -6.00 -10.91 4.93
N ALA A 10 -5.06 -10.73 3.99
CA ALA A 10 -3.74 -11.34 4.09
C ALA A 10 -3.00 -10.92 5.37
N TYR A 11 -2.98 -9.63 5.68
CA TYR A 11 -2.35 -9.10 6.89
C TYR A 11 -2.98 -9.69 8.14
N MET A 12 -4.31 -9.67 8.23
CA MET A 12 -5.03 -10.24 9.37
C MET A 12 -4.70 -11.71 9.58
N MET A 13 -4.72 -12.52 8.52
CA MET A 13 -4.51 -13.96 8.64
C MET A 13 -3.06 -14.32 8.93
N ILE A 14 -2.10 -13.73 8.21
CA ILE A 14 -0.68 -14.02 8.43
C ILE A 14 -0.27 -13.54 9.84
N SER A 15 -0.65 -12.32 10.23
CA SER A 15 -0.30 -11.80 11.55
C SER A 15 -0.93 -12.59 12.69
N LEU A 16 -2.20 -12.99 12.56
CA LEU A 16 -2.87 -13.84 13.54
C LEU A 16 -2.21 -15.23 13.63
N GLY A 17 -1.90 -15.84 12.49
CA GLY A 17 -1.21 -17.14 12.45
C GLY A 17 0.15 -17.08 13.12
N LEU A 18 0.95 -16.05 12.80
CA LEU A 18 2.25 -15.83 13.46
C LEU A 18 2.09 -15.55 14.95
N GLY A 19 1.10 -14.75 15.35
CA GLY A 19 0.78 -14.49 16.75
C GLY A 19 0.45 -15.76 17.55
N ILE A 20 -0.31 -16.69 16.95
CA ILE A 20 -0.59 -18.01 17.55
C ILE A 20 0.70 -18.82 17.73
N ILE A 21 1.60 -18.84 16.75
CA ILE A 21 2.87 -19.57 16.88
C ILE A 21 3.68 -19.05 18.07
N VAL A 22 3.80 -17.73 18.20
CA VAL A 22 4.54 -17.10 19.31
C VAL A 22 3.88 -17.44 20.64
N LEU A 23 2.56 -17.22 20.74
CA LEU A 23 1.81 -17.45 21.97
C LEU A 23 1.92 -18.90 22.46
N PHE A 24 1.73 -19.88 21.58
CA PHE A 24 1.76 -21.29 21.95
C PHE A 24 3.17 -21.89 22.01
N GLY A 25 4.19 -21.17 21.51
CA GLY A 25 5.59 -21.51 21.76
C GLY A 25 6.01 -21.23 23.21
N GLU A 26 5.40 -20.22 23.85
CA GLU A 26 5.70 -19.83 25.24
C GLU A 26 4.93 -20.68 26.26
N ILE A 27 3.68 -21.04 25.96
CA ILE A 27 2.85 -21.78 26.91
C ILE A 27 3.17 -23.27 26.80
N LYS A 28 3.64 -23.89 27.90
CA LYS A 28 3.73 -25.36 28.02
C LYS A 28 2.33 -25.98 28.10
N LEU A 29 1.68 -26.14 26.96
CA LEU A 29 0.36 -26.75 26.84
C LEU A 29 0.43 -28.26 26.65
N ASN A 30 -0.72 -28.90 26.83
CA ASN A 30 -0.93 -30.29 26.42
C ASN A 30 -0.64 -30.42 24.92
N TYR A 31 0.08 -31.49 24.54
CA TYR A 31 0.49 -31.82 23.19
C TYR A 31 -0.64 -31.68 22.15
N THR A 32 -1.86 -32.12 22.49
CA THR A 32 -3.03 -32.02 21.62
C THR A 32 -3.39 -30.56 21.29
N ILE A 33 -3.33 -29.67 22.29
CA ILE A 33 -3.66 -28.25 22.11
C ILE A 33 -2.61 -27.58 21.23
N SER A 34 -1.33 -27.90 21.42
CA SER A 34 -0.25 -27.39 20.58
C SER A 34 -0.42 -27.82 19.12
N ILE A 35 -0.77 -29.07 18.84
CA ILE A 35 -1.04 -29.54 17.46
C ILE A 35 -2.16 -28.73 16.82
N VAL A 36 -3.28 -28.53 17.52
CA VAL A 36 -4.43 -27.78 17.00
C VAL A 36 -4.04 -26.34 16.70
N ALA A 37 -3.32 -25.69 17.61
CA ALA A 37 -2.86 -24.31 17.45
C ALA A 37 -1.91 -24.15 16.25
N TYR A 38 -0.91 -25.02 16.11
CA TYR A 38 0.03 -24.97 14.99
C TYR A 38 -0.63 -25.31 13.64
N THR A 39 -1.61 -26.21 13.63
CA THR A 39 -2.39 -26.52 12.43
C THR A 39 -3.23 -25.32 12.00
N LEU A 40 -3.94 -24.69 12.94
CA LEU A 40 -4.71 -23.49 12.69
C LEU A 40 -3.82 -22.34 12.19
N SER A 41 -2.68 -22.12 12.85
CA SER A 41 -1.70 -21.11 12.41
C SER A 41 -1.21 -21.35 10.99
N SER A 42 -0.83 -22.59 10.67
CA SER A 42 -0.39 -22.97 9.33
C SER A 42 -1.46 -22.69 8.28
N PHE A 43 -2.72 -23.02 8.58
CA PHE A 43 -3.86 -22.71 7.71
C PHE A 43 -4.03 -21.21 7.48
N LEU A 44 -3.98 -20.40 8.55
CA LEU A 44 -4.08 -18.95 8.47
C LEU A 44 -2.96 -18.33 7.63
N ILE A 45 -1.71 -18.77 7.83
CA ILE A 45 -0.55 -18.27 7.08
C ILE A 45 -0.67 -18.64 5.60
N LEU A 46 -1.04 -19.89 5.28
CA LEU A 46 -1.21 -20.34 3.89
C LEU A 46 -2.33 -19.57 3.17
N TYR A 47 -3.48 -19.39 3.82
CA TYR A 47 -4.60 -18.68 3.22
C TYR A 47 -4.33 -17.18 3.10
N GLY A 48 -3.68 -16.59 4.10
CA GLY A 48 -3.21 -15.21 4.05
C GLY A 48 -2.19 -14.98 2.94
N TYR A 49 -1.23 -15.90 2.76
CA TYR A 49 -0.27 -15.86 1.66
C TYR A 49 -0.97 -15.95 0.28
N PHE A 50 -2.00 -16.78 0.15
CA PHE A 50 -2.79 -16.86 -1.07
C PHE A 50 -3.47 -15.54 -1.42
N PHE A 51 -4.07 -14.85 -0.45
CA PHE A 51 -4.62 -13.51 -0.66
C PHE A 51 -3.55 -12.47 -0.99
N LEU A 52 -2.40 -12.53 -0.31
CA LEU A 52 -1.28 -11.65 -0.59
C LEU A 52 -0.82 -11.81 -2.04
N LYS A 53 -0.69 -13.05 -2.51
CA LYS A 53 -0.34 -13.36 -3.90
C LYS A 53 -1.37 -12.82 -4.90
N LYS A 54 -2.67 -12.92 -4.59
CA LYS A 54 -3.73 -12.32 -5.41
C LYS A 54 -3.63 -10.80 -5.50
N SER A 55 -3.18 -10.13 -4.45
CA SER A 55 -2.97 -8.67 -4.47
C SER A 55 -1.90 -8.22 -5.48
N TYR A 56 -0.98 -9.12 -5.86
CA TYR A 56 0.11 -8.87 -6.81
C TYR A 56 -0.20 -9.25 -8.27
N SER A 57 -1.48 -9.33 -8.63
CA SER A 57 -1.91 -9.60 -10.01
C SER A 57 -1.22 -8.66 -11.02
N LYS A 58 -0.79 -9.20 -12.16
CA LYS A 58 -0.19 -8.37 -13.22
C LYS A 58 -1.23 -7.37 -13.74
N ARG A 59 -0.91 -6.08 -13.62
CA ARG A 59 -1.66 -4.98 -14.24
C ARG A 59 -1.08 -4.65 -15.60
N LYS A 60 -1.91 -4.10 -16.49
CA LYS A 60 -1.47 -3.61 -17.80
C LYS A 60 -0.76 -2.27 -17.66
N GLY A 61 0.06 -1.94 -18.65
CA GLY A 61 0.86 -0.72 -18.69
C GLY A 61 2.10 -0.73 -17.78
N ILE A 62 2.66 0.45 -17.60
CA ILE A 62 3.83 0.74 -16.77
C ILE A 62 3.36 1.02 -15.35
N GLY A 63 3.83 0.22 -14.39
CA GLY A 63 3.63 0.53 -12.96
C GLY A 63 4.44 1.76 -12.57
N LEU A 64 3.80 2.74 -11.93
CA LEU A 64 4.49 3.96 -11.51
C LEU A 64 5.50 3.70 -10.39
N ASN A 65 5.19 2.73 -9.52
CA ASN A 65 6.07 2.30 -8.44
C ASN A 65 6.58 0.88 -8.69
N PRO A 66 7.83 0.59 -8.29
CA PRO A 66 8.35 -0.76 -8.40
C PRO A 66 7.67 -1.69 -7.41
N ARG A 67 7.25 -2.87 -7.88
CA ARG A 67 6.54 -3.86 -7.05
C ARG A 67 7.34 -4.36 -5.85
N TRP A 68 8.67 -4.33 -5.91
CA TRP A 68 9.51 -4.75 -4.78
C TRP A 68 9.30 -3.84 -3.56
N LEU A 69 8.99 -2.56 -3.76
CA LEU A 69 8.74 -1.61 -2.68
C LEU A 69 7.46 -2.00 -1.91
N ALA A 70 6.40 -2.37 -2.63
CA ALA A 70 5.17 -2.87 -2.03
C ALA A 70 5.40 -4.18 -1.26
N LYS A 71 6.21 -5.10 -1.81
CA LYS A 71 6.57 -6.36 -1.13
C LYS A 71 7.35 -6.13 0.15
N MET A 72 8.32 -5.21 0.13
CA MET A 72 9.08 -4.86 1.32
C MET A 72 8.18 -4.24 2.40
N GLY A 73 7.28 -3.35 1.99
CA GLY A 73 6.27 -2.78 2.87
C GLY A 73 5.37 -3.84 3.52
N ASP A 74 4.84 -4.77 2.73
CA ASP A 74 4.06 -5.90 3.26
C ASP A 74 4.84 -6.71 4.30
N ILE A 75 6.11 -7.04 4.05
CA ILE A 75 6.93 -7.82 4.99
C ILE A 75 7.07 -7.09 6.32
N ILE A 76 7.44 -5.80 6.28
CA ILE A 76 7.59 -4.97 7.49
C ILE A 76 6.27 -4.93 8.26
N PHE A 77 5.17 -4.64 7.57
CA PHE A 77 3.86 -4.53 8.21
C PHE A 77 3.36 -5.86 8.74
N ILE A 78 3.57 -6.97 8.06
CA ILE A 78 3.21 -8.30 8.57
C ILE A 78 3.97 -8.59 9.87
N ILE A 79 5.28 -8.31 9.94
CA ILE A 79 6.06 -8.51 11.16
C ILE A 79 5.51 -7.65 12.31
N SER A 80 5.31 -6.35 12.08
CA SER A 80 4.76 -5.43 13.09
C SER A 80 3.34 -5.82 13.53
N LEU A 81 2.49 -6.21 12.59
CA LEU A 81 1.13 -6.66 12.88
C LEU A 81 1.10 -8.01 13.59
N SER A 82 2.08 -8.88 13.36
CA SER A 82 2.19 -10.17 14.06
C SER A 82 2.46 -9.96 15.54
N PHE A 83 3.31 -8.99 15.88
CA PHE A 83 3.49 -8.57 17.27
C PHE A 83 2.19 -8.00 17.86
N ALA A 84 1.46 -7.17 17.11
CA ALA A 84 0.18 -6.63 17.56
C ALA A 84 -0.90 -7.71 17.75
N ALA A 85 -0.94 -8.70 16.85
CA ALA A 85 -1.83 -9.86 16.94
C ALA A 85 -1.49 -10.73 18.15
N TYR A 86 -0.20 -10.96 18.42
CA TYR A 86 0.25 -11.62 19.65
C TYR A 86 -0.27 -10.89 20.88
N SER A 87 -0.08 -9.57 20.97
CA SER A 87 -0.56 -8.76 22.10
C SER A 87 -2.07 -8.86 22.27
N ALA A 88 -2.83 -8.86 21.17
CA ALA A 88 -4.28 -9.03 21.20
C ALA A 88 -4.70 -10.41 21.70
N LEU A 89 -4.03 -11.47 21.28
CA LEU A 89 -4.27 -12.84 21.75
C LEU A 89 -3.91 -13.00 23.22
N ALA A 90 -2.73 -12.53 23.63
CA ALA A 90 -2.26 -12.57 25.00
C ALA A 90 -3.22 -11.84 25.95
N TRP A 91 -3.61 -10.61 25.58
CA TRP A 91 -4.59 -9.82 26.33
C TRP A 91 -5.96 -10.51 26.40
N GLY A 92 -6.43 -11.07 25.28
CA GLY A 92 -7.68 -11.82 25.24
C GLY A 92 -7.67 -13.04 26.16
N ILE A 93 -6.57 -13.81 26.18
CA ILE A 93 -6.43 -14.96 27.07
C ILE A 93 -6.36 -14.53 28.54
N ASP A 94 -5.60 -13.49 28.88
CA ASP A 94 -5.55 -12.98 30.26
C ASP A 94 -6.93 -12.48 30.71
N THR A 95 -7.67 -11.83 29.82
CA THR A 95 -9.01 -11.32 30.14
C THR A 95 -10.04 -12.45 30.34
N ILE A 96 -10.00 -13.50 29.52
CA ILE A 96 -11.00 -14.58 29.55
C ILE A 96 -10.65 -15.67 30.57
N PHE A 97 -9.36 -16.01 30.69
CA PHE A 97 -8.88 -17.14 31.48
C PHE A 97 -8.06 -16.72 32.70
N HIS A 98 -7.90 -15.41 32.95
CA HIS A 98 -7.10 -14.87 34.05
C HIS A 98 -5.68 -15.45 34.12
N THR A 99 -5.12 -15.75 32.94
CA THR A 99 -3.80 -16.34 32.78
C THR A 99 -2.86 -15.30 32.20
N LYS A 100 -1.87 -14.88 32.98
CA LYS A 100 -0.85 -13.92 32.54
C LYS A 100 0.12 -14.59 31.57
N ILE A 101 -0.01 -14.25 30.29
CA ILE A 101 0.84 -14.76 29.21
C ILE A 101 1.49 -13.55 28.57
N TYR A 102 2.48 -13.01 29.26
CA TYR A 102 3.18 -11.80 28.84
C TYR A 102 4.60 -12.16 28.42
N LEU A 103 4.96 -11.71 27.22
CA LEU A 103 6.34 -11.78 26.76
C LEU A 103 7.07 -10.71 27.57
N TYR A 104 7.93 -11.14 28.49
CA TYR A 104 8.67 -10.27 29.43
C TYR A 104 7.76 -9.56 30.45
N ASP A 105 8.36 -8.89 31.44
CA ASP A 105 7.70 -8.00 32.42
C ASP A 105 7.11 -6.73 31.75
N THR A 106 6.59 -6.87 30.54
CA THR A 106 5.94 -5.81 29.78
C THR A 106 4.69 -5.39 30.51
N GLU A 107 4.55 -4.09 30.75
CA GLU A 107 3.39 -3.55 31.43
C GLU A 107 2.09 -3.92 30.69
N PRO A 108 1.07 -4.44 31.37
CA PRO A 108 -0.21 -4.83 30.76
C PRO A 108 -0.84 -3.73 29.89
N MET A 109 -0.64 -2.46 30.27
CA MET A 109 -1.12 -1.30 29.52
C MET A 109 -0.51 -1.21 28.11
N VAL A 110 0.78 -1.53 27.94
CA VAL A 110 1.44 -1.50 26.63
C VAL A 110 0.83 -2.51 25.69
N LEU A 111 0.58 -3.74 26.17
CA LEU A 111 -0.02 -4.80 25.36
C LEU A 111 -1.45 -4.49 24.96
N GLN A 112 -2.24 -3.88 25.85
CA GLN A 112 -3.60 -3.42 25.56
C GLN A 112 -3.61 -2.37 24.46
N VAL A 113 -2.76 -1.35 24.57
CA VAL A 113 -2.66 -0.29 23.56
C VAL A 113 -2.28 -0.88 22.21
N VAL A 114 -1.25 -1.74 22.18
CA VAL A 114 -0.80 -2.41 20.95
C VAL A 114 -1.91 -3.28 20.34
N ALA A 115 -2.64 -4.03 21.17
CA ALA A 115 -3.77 -4.87 20.74
C ALA A 115 -4.89 -4.04 20.09
N MET A 116 -5.26 -2.91 20.68
CA MET A 116 -6.30 -2.01 20.15
C MET A 116 -5.97 -1.49 18.74
N PHE A 117 -4.69 -1.26 18.46
CA PHE A 117 -4.25 -0.75 17.17
C PHE A 117 -4.02 -1.81 16.10
N TRP A 118 -4.13 -3.11 16.40
CA TRP A 118 -3.88 -4.17 15.42
C TRP A 118 -4.77 -4.05 14.18
N LEU A 119 -6.10 -4.03 14.37
CA LEU A 119 -7.08 -3.95 13.29
C LEU A 119 -7.01 -2.62 12.50
N PRO A 120 -7.02 -1.44 13.17
CA PRO A 120 -6.87 -0.16 12.47
C PRO A 120 -5.56 -0.07 11.69
N SER A 121 -4.45 -0.54 12.27
CA SER A 121 -3.14 -0.52 11.59
C SER A 121 -3.14 -1.43 10.38
N ALA A 122 -3.73 -2.63 10.46
CA ALA A 122 -3.86 -3.52 9.31
C ALA A 122 -4.66 -2.87 8.18
N ALA A 123 -5.77 -2.18 8.50
CA ALA A 123 -6.57 -1.48 7.52
C ALA A 123 -5.82 -0.31 6.86
N ILE A 124 -5.18 0.55 7.65
CA ILE A 124 -4.44 1.72 7.15
C ILE A 124 -3.26 1.29 6.28
N THR A 125 -2.48 0.32 6.75
CA THR A 125 -1.30 -0.18 6.02
C THR A 125 -1.68 -0.91 4.74
N ALA A 126 -2.76 -1.70 4.75
CA ALA A 126 -3.26 -2.36 3.54
C ALA A 126 -3.73 -1.34 2.51
N PHE A 127 -4.39 -0.25 2.94
CA PHE A 127 -4.80 0.84 2.06
C PHE A 127 -3.60 1.56 1.47
N PHE A 128 -2.64 1.93 2.32
CA PHE A 128 -1.44 2.65 1.92
C PHE A 128 -0.61 1.87 0.88
N ILE A 129 -0.29 0.61 1.17
CA ILE A 129 0.49 -0.21 0.23
C ILE A 129 -0.31 -0.49 -1.05
N SER A 130 -1.62 -0.71 -0.95
CA SER A 130 -2.45 -0.89 -2.15
C SER A 130 -2.40 0.33 -3.06
N ASN A 131 -2.41 1.54 -2.50
CA ASN A 131 -2.29 2.77 -3.29
C ASN A 131 -0.92 2.90 -3.95
N ILE A 132 0.15 2.52 -3.26
CA ILE A 132 1.51 2.50 -3.83
C ILE A 132 1.60 1.51 -5.00
N ASP A 133 1.04 0.31 -4.85
CA ASP A 133 1.16 -0.76 -5.85
C ASP A 133 0.21 -0.59 -7.05
N THR A 134 -0.96 0.03 -6.86
CA THR A 134 -2.06 -0.04 -7.84
C THR A 134 -1.98 0.92 -9.01
N GLN A 135 -1.16 1.96 -8.92
CA GLN A 135 -1.11 2.93 -10.02
C GLN A 135 -0.27 2.44 -11.20
N SER A 136 -0.91 2.28 -12.36
CA SER A 136 -0.23 2.04 -13.63
C SER A 136 -0.77 2.93 -14.74
N ILE A 137 0.07 3.17 -15.74
CA ILE A 137 -0.26 3.97 -16.92
C ILE A 137 0.07 3.19 -18.19
N GLU A 138 -0.90 3.12 -19.09
CA GLU A 138 -0.76 2.58 -20.44
C GLU A 138 -0.98 3.74 -21.42
N ILE A 139 -0.08 3.88 -22.38
CA ILE A 139 -0.10 4.95 -23.37
C ILE A 139 0.02 4.27 -24.73
N ASP A 140 -0.96 4.52 -25.58
CA ASP A 140 -1.05 3.94 -26.92
C ASP A 140 -1.55 4.97 -27.94
N ARG A 141 -1.81 4.53 -29.17
CA ARG A 141 -2.29 5.39 -30.27
C ARG A 141 -3.70 5.94 -30.05
N ASN A 142 -4.49 5.33 -29.16
CA ASN A 142 -5.88 5.74 -28.91
C ASN A 142 -5.96 6.76 -27.76
N GLY A 143 -5.06 6.64 -26.79
CA GLY A 143 -5.02 7.56 -25.66
C GLY A 143 -4.14 7.11 -24.52
N ILE A 144 -4.57 7.50 -23.32
CA ILE A 144 -3.92 7.20 -22.04
C ILE A 144 -4.93 6.47 -21.16
N ILE A 145 -4.57 5.28 -20.69
CA ILE A 145 -5.33 4.51 -19.72
C ILE A 145 -4.57 4.53 -18.40
N ILE A 146 -5.20 5.08 -17.36
CA ILE A 146 -4.63 5.15 -16.02
C ILE A 146 -5.44 4.23 -15.11
N GLN A 147 -4.75 3.26 -14.51
CA GLN A 147 -5.36 2.37 -13.51
C GLN A 147 -5.12 2.95 -12.12
N TYR A 148 -6.20 3.15 -11.38
CA TYR A 148 -6.21 3.56 -9.99
C TYR A 148 -6.71 2.40 -9.10
N PRO A 149 -6.47 2.48 -7.78
CA PRO A 149 -7.12 1.61 -6.81
C PRO A 149 -8.64 1.54 -6.95
N GLU A 150 -9.27 2.66 -7.30
CA GLU A 150 -10.72 2.85 -7.37
C GLU A 150 -11.32 2.44 -8.72
N GLY A 151 -10.53 2.39 -9.79
CA GLY A 151 -11.03 2.07 -11.12
C GLY A 151 -10.05 2.44 -12.23
N VAL A 152 -10.51 2.34 -13.48
CA VAL A 152 -9.73 2.69 -14.66
C VAL A 152 -10.27 4.01 -15.21
N LYS A 153 -9.36 4.94 -15.54
CA LYS A 153 -9.69 6.18 -16.25
C LYS A 153 -9.03 6.15 -17.62
N GLU A 154 -9.83 6.38 -18.65
CA GLU A 154 -9.37 6.46 -20.03
C GLU A 154 -9.46 7.90 -20.52
N ILE A 155 -8.42 8.34 -21.23
CA ILE A 155 -8.30 9.67 -21.79
C ILE A 155 -7.94 9.50 -23.26
N LYS A 156 -8.90 9.75 -24.15
CA LYS A 156 -8.64 9.79 -25.59
C LYS A 156 -7.82 11.02 -25.95
N TRP A 157 -6.94 10.90 -26.94
CA TRP A 157 -6.10 12.02 -27.39
C TRP A 157 -6.90 13.24 -27.82
N GLU A 158 -8.06 13.04 -28.44
CA GLU A 158 -8.96 14.11 -28.88
C GLU A 158 -9.47 14.98 -27.71
N ASN A 159 -9.64 14.39 -26.52
CA ASN A 159 -10.18 15.05 -25.34
C ASN A 159 -9.10 15.66 -24.44
N LEU A 160 -7.82 15.43 -24.73
CA LEU A 160 -6.70 15.89 -23.92
C LEU A 160 -6.25 17.27 -24.39
N ASN A 161 -6.45 18.30 -23.59
CA ASN A 161 -6.10 19.67 -23.97
C ASN A 161 -4.64 19.99 -23.68
N ARG A 162 -4.14 19.57 -22.52
CA ARG A 162 -2.82 19.94 -22.02
C ARG A 162 -2.25 18.86 -21.11
N ILE A 163 -0.93 18.74 -21.10
CA ILE A 163 -0.19 17.96 -20.11
C ILE A 163 0.70 18.91 -19.31
N CYS A 164 0.64 18.87 -17.98
CA CYS A 164 1.48 19.73 -17.15
C CYS A 164 1.89 19.08 -15.83
N LEU A 165 2.94 19.61 -15.20
CA LEU A 165 3.30 19.27 -13.84
C LEU A 165 2.54 20.15 -12.85
N LYS A 166 2.01 19.52 -11.81
CA LYS A 166 1.35 20.21 -10.70
C LYS A 166 2.01 19.85 -9.40
N ASP A 167 2.48 20.87 -8.70
CA ASP A 167 3.07 20.72 -7.38
C ASP A 167 2.01 20.82 -6.30
N THR A 168 2.01 19.83 -5.42
CA THR A 168 1.30 19.92 -4.14
C THR A 168 2.26 20.57 -3.16
N LYS A 169 1.85 21.71 -2.59
CA LYS A 169 2.63 22.45 -1.59
C LYS A 169 1.94 22.34 -0.24
N THR A 170 2.72 22.20 0.82
CA THR A 170 2.26 22.34 2.20
C THR A 170 2.88 23.59 2.80
N ILE A 171 2.20 24.19 3.76
CA ILE A 171 2.78 25.22 4.60
C ILE A 171 3.41 24.52 5.79
N ILE A 172 4.65 24.85 6.11
CA ILE A 172 5.35 24.38 7.31
C ILE A 172 5.87 25.62 8.04
N GLY A 173 5.68 25.69 9.35
CA GLY A 173 5.98 26.89 10.11
C GLY A 173 5.42 26.88 11.53
N GLY A 174 5.95 27.77 12.36
CA GLY A 174 5.41 28.11 13.68
C GLY A 174 4.63 29.43 13.64
N GLU A 175 4.24 29.94 14.81
CA GLU A 175 3.41 31.15 14.96
C GLU A 175 3.96 32.38 14.19
N ASP A 176 5.30 32.51 14.11
CA ASP A 176 5.96 33.70 13.54
C ASP A 176 6.56 33.51 12.13
N TRP A 177 6.50 32.31 11.54
CA TRP A 177 7.03 32.07 10.19
C TRP A 177 6.32 30.93 9.50
N ALA A 178 5.88 31.15 8.26
CA ALA A 178 5.29 30.14 7.40
C ALA A 178 6.07 30.07 6.10
N THR A 179 6.63 28.90 5.78
CA THR A 179 7.29 28.65 4.48
C THR A 179 6.54 27.59 3.69
N SER A 180 6.46 27.79 2.37
CA SER A 180 5.82 26.84 1.47
C SER A 180 6.84 25.77 1.05
N ARG A 181 6.60 24.51 1.44
CA ARG A 181 7.42 23.37 1.02
C ARG A 181 6.68 22.53 -0.02
N ARG A 182 7.36 22.19 -1.12
CA ARG A 182 6.86 21.22 -2.12
C ARG A 182 6.77 19.84 -1.46
N MET A 183 5.57 19.28 -1.41
CA MET A 183 5.29 17.92 -0.92
C MET A 183 5.50 16.90 -2.03
N GLN A 184 4.91 17.15 -3.20
CA GLN A 184 4.88 16.15 -4.26
C GLN A 184 4.55 16.77 -5.62
N THR A 185 5.25 16.32 -6.66
CA THR A 185 4.92 16.63 -8.06
C THR A 185 3.92 15.60 -8.57
N LYS A 186 2.97 16.04 -9.39
CA LYS A 186 2.02 15.17 -10.09
C LYS A 186 2.03 15.52 -11.57
N LEU A 187 1.98 14.52 -12.44
CA LEU A 187 1.70 14.74 -13.85
C LEU A 187 0.19 14.84 -14.01
N SER A 188 -0.28 15.93 -14.59
CA SER A 188 -1.68 16.28 -14.71
C SER A 188 -2.09 16.31 -16.18
N PHE A 189 -3.15 15.57 -16.49
CA PHE A 189 -3.79 15.54 -17.80
C PHE A 189 -5.07 16.38 -17.73
N ILE A 190 -5.10 17.49 -18.46
CA ILE A 190 -6.22 18.43 -18.48
C ILE A 190 -7.10 18.09 -19.67
N THR A 191 -8.35 17.69 -19.39
CA THR A 191 -9.39 17.47 -20.39
C THR A 191 -10.41 18.62 -20.33
N ASN A 192 -11.40 18.63 -21.24
CA ASN A 192 -12.47 19.63 -21.23
C ASN A 192 -13.25 19.66 -19.90
N ASP A 193 -13.51 18.49 -19.32
CA ASP A 193 -14.42 18.37 -18.17
C ASP A 193 -13.67 18.14 -16.85
N ASN A 194 -12.46 17.59 -16.91
CA ASN A 194 -11.79 17.05 -15.73
C ASN A 194 -10.26 17.18 -15.78
N MET A 195 -9.64 17.17 -14.60
CA MET A 195 -8.20 17.03 -14.41
C MET A 195 -7.88 15.65 -13.82
N ILE A 196 -7.02 14.90 -14.49
CA ILE A 196 -6.61 13.56 -14.06
C ILE A 196 -5.14 13.59 -13.69
N ASN A 197 -4.81 13.17 -12.47
CA ASN A 197 -3.46 13.30 -11.91
C ASN A 197 -2.83 11.93 -11.66
N ILE A 198 -1.57 11.77 -12.05
CA ILE A 198 -0.75 10.63 -11.67
C ILE A 198 0.38 11.07 -10.73
N PHE A 199 0.69 10.21 -9.76
CA PHE A 199 1.81 10.46 -8.87
C PHE A 199 3.14 10.35 -9.61
N GLU A 200 4.12 11.14 -9.17
CA GLU A 200 5.48 11.05 -9.65
C GLU A 200 6.06 9.63 -9.40
N PRO A 201 6.51 8.91 -10.44
CA PRO A 201 7.17 7.62 -10.28
C PRO A 201 8.41 7.72 -9.41
N SER A 202 8.63 6.74 -8.50
CA SER A 202 9.82 6.72 -7.65
C SER A 202 11.12 6.50 -8.43
N LEU A 203 11.06 5.87 -9.61
CA LEU A 203 12.23 5.54 -10.42
C LEU A 203 12.35 6.46 -11.63
N LYS A 204 13.53 7.10 -11.79
CA LYS A 204 13.84 7.95 -12.96
C LYS A 204 13.65 7.22 -14.30
N LYS A 205 13.95 5.91 -14.35
CA LYS A 205 13.74 5.07 -15.54
C LYS A 205 12.26 5.03 -15.95
N THR A 206 11.36 4.89 -14.97
CA THR A 206 9.92 4.86 -15.22
C THR A 206 9.43 6.19 -15.77
N LYS A 207 9.89 7.33 -15.22
CA LYS A 207 9.58 8.66 -15.76
C LYS A 207 10.00 8.80 -17.22
N LYS A 208 11.26 8.47 -17.51
CA LYS A 208 11.80 8.52 -18.88
C LYS A 208 10.98 7.66 -19.85
N GLN A 209 10.59 6.46 -19.42
CA GLN A 209 9.77 5.56 -20.22
C GLN A 209 8.38 6.14 -20.49
N ILE A 210 7.74 6.77 -19.49
CA ILE A 210 6.44 7.44 -19.66
C ILE A 210 6.55 8.60 -20.64
N ILE A 211 7.54 9.48 -20.46
CA ILE A 211 7.76 10.64 -21.36
C ILE A 211 8.03 10.18 -22.79
N GLN A 212 8.84 9.14 -22.97
CA GLN A 212 9.12 8.60 -24.29
C GLN A 212 7.86 8.04 -24.96
N LEU A 213 7.00 7.33 -24.22
CA LEU A 213 5.74 6.83 -24.77
C LEU A 213 4.74 7.95 -25.08
N LEU A 214 4.67 8.97 -24.22
CA LEU A 214 3.87 10.16 -24.52
C LEU A 214 4.34 10.80 -25.82
N TYR A 215 5.65 11.02 -25.97
CA TYR A 215 6.19 11.62 -27.19
C TYR A 215 5.92 10.78 -28.45
N ASN A 216 6.00 9.45 -28.34
CA ASN A 216 5.81 8.55 -29.47
C ASN A 216 4.36 8.41 -29.95
N TYR A 217 3.38 8.60 -29.07
CA TYR A 217 1.96 8.33 -29.37
C TYR A 217 1.05 9.54 -29.28
N ALA A 218 1.46 10.61 -28.60
CA ALA A 218 0.65 11.82 -28.50
C ALA A 218 0.63 12.58 -29.84
N PRO A 219 -0.48 13.28 -30.16
CA PRO A 219 -0.55 14.16 -31.31
C PRO A 219 0.47 15.31 -31.19
N ASP A 220 0.97 15.79 -32.33
CA ASP A 220 2.02 16.81 -32.43
C ASP A 220 1.72 18.07 -31.60
N ARG A 221 0.43 18.44 -31.48
CA ARG A 221 -0.03 19.58 -30.67
C ARG A 221 0.36 19.52 -29.18
N LEU A 222 0.71 18.34 -28.66
CA LEU A 222 1.12 18.13 -27.27
C LEU A 222 2.64 17.94 -27.10
N HIS A 223 3.43 17.95 -28.18
CA HIS A 223 4.86 17.65 -28.11
C HIS A 223 5.65 18.72 -27.34
N ASP A 224 5.25 19.98 -27.43
CA ASP A 224 5.87 21.07 -26.66
C ASP A 224 5.65 20.89 -25.15
N ASP A 225 4.42 20.57 -24.74
CA ASP A 225 4.10 20.23 -23.34
C ASP A 225 4.94 19.05 -22.85
N ILE A 226 5.02 17.97 -23.65
CA ILE A 226 5.77 16.75 -23.29
C ILE A 226 7.27 17.04 -23.17
N THR A 227 7.81 17.87 -24.06
CA THR A 227 9.23 18.25 -24.04
C THR A 227 9.55 19.07 -22.81
N LEU A 228 8.67 19.99 -22.42
CA LEU A 228 8.82 20.81 -21.22
C LEU A 228 8.75 19.94 -19.95
N ILE A 229 7.74 19.07 -19.86
CA ILE A 229 7.61 18.12 -18.76
C ILE A 229 8.82 17.18 -18.68
N GLY A 230 9.34 16.71 -19.81
CA GLY A 230 10.50 15.82 -19.85
C GLY A 230 11.79 16.45 -19.29
N LYS A 231 11.88 17.79 -19.28
CA LYS A 231 12.98 18.54 -18.64
C LYS A 231 12.76 18.72 -17.15
N ASP A 232 11.52 18.96 -16.74
CA ASP A 232 11.17 19.39 -15.39
C ASP A 232 10.77 18.24 -14.43
N TRP A 233 10.42 17.05 -14.95
CA TRP A 233 9.87 15.92 -14.20
C TRP A 233 10.91 14.87 -13.78
#